data_AF-A0A3Q3Q459-F1
#
_entry.id   AF-A0A3Q3Q459-F1
#
_cell.length_a   1.000
_cell.length_b   1.000
_cell.length_c   1.000
_cell.angle_alpha   90.00
_cell.angle_beta   90.00
_cell.angle_gamma   90.00
#
_symmetry.space_group_name_H-M   'P 1'
#
loop_
_entity.id
_entity.type
_entity.pdbx_description
1 polymer ?
#
loop_
_entity_poly.entity_id
_entity_poly.type
_entity_poly.pdbx_seq_one_letter_code
_entity_poly.pdbx_strand_id
1 'polypeptide(L)'
;MAAHITTAVKRFVPRESGWLLPTAWQLYTEAWRQHHHSAGPLLRYIPRRAVLYCPGNDERKLRKLASLDVDCAVLDCEDGVALSKKTEARENIPRMLAELDMGRTEKCVRVNSVSSGLIEDDLQVILQAEVLPPAIMLPKVEDTQEVQWFVDRFQHNLKGRPLTESIRLLTFVETAMGLLNFKAVCEEIRRLAPKAGLHHDGVVFGSDDFCASIGATRTKDARELLYARQKVVVTTKAFGLQAIDLVYIDYKDVEGLRQQAREGALMGFTGEKPFQCEFEGCDRRFANSSDRKKHMHVHTSDKPYLCKMCDKSYTHPSSLRKHMKVHESSPSASDSSPAASSGYESSTPPGLVSPTTETQSNTTLSPASAVHNPTSHSGLSSNFSEWYV
;
A
#
# COMPACT_ATOMS: atom_id res chain seq x y z
N MET A 1 -2.38 -25.38 -15.95
CA MET A 1 -1.95 -23.99 -15.66
C MET A 1 -3.12 -23.05 -15.34
N ALA A 2 -4.07 -22.80 -16.27
CA ALA A 2 -5.27 -21.99 -15.99
C ALA A 2 -6.14 -22.52 -14.82
N ALA A 3 -6.17 -23.84 -14.61
CA ALA A 3 -6.82 -24.48 -13.47
C ALA A 3 -6.12 -24.22 -12.13
N HIS A 4 -4.78 -24.06 -12.10
CA HIS A 4 -4.02 -23.79 -10.87
C HIS A 4 -4.17 -22.33 -10.44
N ILE A 5 -4.20 -21.38 -11.38
CA ILE A 5 -4.48 -19.95 -11.10
C ILE A 5 -5.93 -19.79 -10.61
N THR A 6 -6.88 -20.46 -11.27
CA THR A 6 -8.29 -20.45 -10.84
C THR A 6 -8.49 -21.09 -9.45
N THR A 7 -7.71 -22.12 -9.10
CA THR A 7 -7.76 -22.77 -7.79
C THR A 7 -7.06 -21.96 -6.70
N ALA A 8 -5.99 -21.23 -7.04
CA ALA A 8 -5.36 -20.26 -6.14
C ALA A 8 -6.35 -19.14 -5.82
N VAL A 9 -6.87 -18.45 -6.84
CA VAL A 9 -7.82 -17.32 -6.69
C VAL A 9 -9.09 -17.71 -5.94
N LYS A 10 -9.68 -18.89 -6.22
CA LYS A 10 -10.89 -19.38 -5.51
C LYS A 10 -10.66 -19.76 -4.04
N ARG A 11 -9.42 -19.95 -3.59
CA ARG A 11 -9.07 -20.18 -2.18
C ARG A 11 -8.82 -18.89 -1.38
N PHE A 12 -8.64 -17.74 -2.05
CA PHE A 12 -8.34 -16.45 -1.40
C PHE A 12 -9.59 -15.60 -1.08
N VAL A 13 -10.74 -15.93 -1.65
CA VAL A 13 -12.00 -15.21 -1.41
C VAL A 13 -13.00 -16.14 -0.73
N PRO A 14 -13.30 -15.97 0.57
CA PRO A 14 -14.37 -16.74 1.20
C PRO A 14 -15.68 -16.44 0.50
N ARG A 15 -16.32 -17.50 -0.03
CA ARG A 15 -17.76 -17.52 -0.30
C ARG A 15 -18.47 -17.73 1.04
N GLU A 16 -19.64 -17.09 1.18
CA GLU A 16 -20.49 -17.03 2.38
C GLU A 16 -20.01 -15.93 3.34
N SER A 17 -20.76 -14.87 3.64
CA SER A 17 -22.20 -14.76 3.91
C SER A 17 -22.72 -13.33 3.64
N GLY A 18 -24.00 -13.21 3.30
CA GLY A 18 -24.67 -11.93 3.13
C GLY A 18 -24.92 -11.16 4.44
N TRP A 19 -25.25 -9.88 4.26
CA TRP A 19 -25.89 -8.93 5.19
C TRP A 19 -25.00 -8.00 6.06
N LEU A 20 -24.84 -6.77 5.53
CA LEU A 20 -25.00 -5.42 6.12
C LEU A 20 -24.30 -5.00 7.46
N LEU A 21 -23.36 -4.05 7.28
CA LEU A 21 -22.66 -3.11 8.21
C LEU A 21 -23.63 -2.12 8.92
N PRO A 22 -23.31 -1.43 10.08
CA PRO A 22 -22.22 -0.41 10.20
C PRO A 22 -21.69 -0.03 11.63
N THR A 23 -20.40 0.30 11.80
CA THR A 23 -19.94 1.33 12.78
C THR A 23 -18.43 1.60 12.75
N ALA A 24 -17.59 0.61 12.46
CA ALA A 24 -16.13 0.80 12.41
C ALA A 24 -15.61 1.36 11.08
N TRP A 25 -16.34 1.11 9.99
CA TRP A 25 -16.20 1.72 8.67
C TRP A 25 -16.43 3.24 8.76
N GLN A 26 -17.40 3.69 9.57
CA GLN A 26 -17.71 5.12 9.73
C GLN A 26 -16.50 5.94 10.12
N LEU A 27 -15.58 5.49 10.98
CA LEU A 27 -14.43 6.31 11.41
C LEU A 27 -13.31 6.46 10.36
N TYR A 28 -13.03 5.45 9.54
CA TYR A 28 -12.08 5.58 8.43
C TYR A 28 -12.71 6.35 7.27
N THR A 29 -13.99 6.06 6.98
CA THR A 29 -14.77 6.87 6.04
C THR A 29 -15.00 8.28 6.58
N GLU A 30 -15.02 8.55 7.89
CA GLU A 30 -15.14 9.88 8.49
C GLU A 30 -13.85 10.65 8.33
N ALA A 31 -12.68 10.05 8.55
CA ALA A 31 -11.40 10.72 8.31
C ALA A 31 -11.17 10.98 6.82
N TRP A 32 -11.54 10.02 5.97
CA TRP A 32 -11.56 10.20 4.51
C TRP A 32 -12.61 11.26 4.11
N ARG A 33 -13.85 11.20 4.60
CA ARG A 33 -14.90 12.22 4.39
C ARG A 33 -14.49 13.59 4.89
N GLN A 34 -13.88 13.72 6.07
CA GLN A 34 -13.42 14.99 6.67
C GLN A 34 -12.36 15.68 5.81
N HIS A 35 -11.49 14.91 5.15
CA HIS A 35 -10.55 15.45 4.16
C HIS A 35 -11.18 15.73 2.78
N HIS A 36 -12.28 15.06 2.43
CA HIS A 36 -12.93 15.13 1.11
C HIS A 36 -14.29 15.87 1.17
N HIS A 37 -14.61 16.55 2.28
CA HIS A 37 -15.91 17.18 2.57
C HIS A 37 -16.20 18.43 1.73
N SER A 38 -15.30 18.81 0.82
CA SER A 38 -15.44 19.98 -0.04
C SER A 38 -15.69 19.65 -1.52
N ALA A 39 -15.82 18.38 -1.93
CA ALA A 39 -15.97 18.02 -3.34
C ALA A 39 -16.94 16.85 -3.59
N GLY A 40 -18.20 17.17 -3.89
CA GLY A 40 -19.11 16.30 -4.65
C GLY A 40 -19.58 15.00 -3.97
N PRO A 41 -20.40 14.18 -4.68
CA PRO A 41 -20.83 12.88 -4.18
C PRO A 41 -19.61 11.98 -3.95
N LEU A 42 -19.52 11.39 -2.75
CA LEU A 42 -18.39 10.60 -2.27
C LEU A 42 -18.13 9.41 -3.22
N LEU A 43 -17.00 9.46 -3.95
CA LEU A 43 -16.51 8.35 -4.74
C LEU A 43 -16.38 7.07 -3.88
N ARG A 44 -16.90 5.95 -4.37
CA ARG A 44 -16.83 4.64 -3.67
C ARG A 44 -15.37 4.27 -3.36
N TYR A 45 -15.02 3.93 -2.13
CA TYR A 45 -13.67 3.43 -1.83
C TYR A 45 -13.42 2.06 -2.48
N ILE A 46 -12.28 1.90 -3.15
CA ILE A 46 -11.84 0.65 -3.78
C ILE A 46 -10.55 0.19 -3.07
N PRO A 47 -10.53 -0.99 -2.44
CA PRO A 47 -9.48 -1.38 -1.48
C PRO A 47 -8.15 -1.78 -2.11
N ARG A 48 -8.12 -2.06 -3.42
CA ARG A 48 -6.92 -2.39 -4.23
C ARG A 48 -5.92 -3.32 -3.53
N ARG A 49 -6.41 -4.37 -2.86
CA ARG A 49 -5.55 -5.37 -2.19
C ARG A 49 -4.85 -6.29 -3.18
N ALA A 50 -5.45 -6.44 -4.35
CA ALA A 50 -4.89 -7.11 -5.51
C ALA A 50 -5.15 -6.22 -6.73
N VAL A 51 -4.05 -5.81 -7.38
CA VAL A 51 -4.03 -5.06 -8.62
C VAL A 51 -3.38 -5.96 -9.67
N LEU A 52 -4.16 -6.41 -10.64
CA LEU A 52 -3.72 -7.39 -11.63
C LEU A 52 -3.43 -6.72 -12.97
N TYR A 53 -2.20 -6.79 -13.44
CA TYR A 53 -1.79 -6.20 -14.72
C TYR A 53 -2.05 -7.16 -15.88
N CYS A 54 -2.58 -6.64 -16.98
CA CYS A 54 -2.86 -7.42 -18.17
C CYS A 54 -2.49 -6.64 -19.42
N PRO A 55 -1.60 -7.18 -20.29
CA PRO A 55 -1.26 -6.57 -21.57
C PRO A 55 -2.50 -6.26 -22.39
N GLY A 56 -2.67 -4.99 -22.79
CA GLY A 56 -3.83 -4.52 -23.54
C GLY A 56 -3.96 -5.16 -24.92
N ASN A 57 -2.86 -5.64 -25.51
CA ASN A 57 -2.88 -6.29 -26.82
C ASN A 57 -3.33 -7.76 -26.76
N ASP A 58 -3.43 -8.39 -25.59
CA ASP A 58 -3.80 -9.82 -25.49
C ASP A 58 -5.27 -9.98 -25.03
N GLU A 59 -6.17 -9.98 -26.00
CA GLU A 59 -7.62 -10.10 -25.77
C GLU A 59 -7.99 -11.34 -24.97
N ARG A 60 -7.30 -12.47 -25.19
CA ARG A 60 -7.56 -13.71 -24.45
C ARG A 60 -7.28 -13.54 -22.96
N LYS A 61 -6.23 -12.81 -22.59
CA LYS A 61 -5.91 -12.50 -21.19
C LYS A 61 -6.94 -11.53 -20.61
N LEU A 62 -7.30 -10.49 -21.35
CA LEU A 62 -8.28 -9.49 -20.93
C LEU A 62 -9.64 -10.14 -20.62
N ARG A 63 -10.15 -11.00 -21.51
CA ARG A 63 -11.41 -11.75 -21.26
C ARG A 63 -11.32 -12.68 -20.05
N LYS A 64 -10.13 -13.16 -19.70
CA LYS A 64 -9.93 -14.00 -18.51
C LYS A 64 -10.09 -13.21 -17.20
N LEU A 65 -9.80 -11.91 -17.19
CA LEU A 65 -9.89 -11.04 -16.01
C LEU A 65 -11.28 -11.06 -15.37
N ALA A 66 -12.34 -11.10 -16.18
CA ALA A 66 -13.72 -11.16 -15.71
C ALA A 66 -14.01 -12.36 -14.79
N SER A 67 -13.16 -13.41 -14.82
CA SER A 67 -13.30 -14.61 -13.99
C SER A 67 -12.47 -14.61 -12.70
N LEU A 68 -11.67 -13.57 -12.44
CA LEU A 68 -10.65 -13.58 -11.37
C LEU A 68 -11.05 -12.83 -10.08
N ASP A 69 -12.17 -12.09 -10.08
CA ASP A 69 -12.72 -11.39 -8.90
C ASP A 69 -11.67 -10.63 -8.04
N VAL A 70 -10.83 -9.86 -8.72
CA VAL A 70 -9.81 -9.01 -8.08
C VAL A 70 -10.38 -7.63 -7.74
N ASP A 71 -9.68 -6.85 -6.91
CA ASP A 71 -10.17 -5.51 -6.57
C ASP A 71 -9.98 -4.53 -7.72
N CYS A 72 -8.86 -4.64 -8.45
CA CYS A 72 -8.53 -3.81 -9.60
C CYS A 72 -7.84 -4.63 -10.68
N ALA A 73 -8.27 -4.46 -11.93
CA ALA A 73 -7.63 -5.04 -13.09
C ALA A 73 -7.14 -3.93 -14.01
N VAL A 74 -5.84 -3.97 -14.33
CA VAL A 74 -5.17 -2.96 -15.14
C VAL A 74 -5.05 -3.47 -16.57
N LEU A 75 -5.72 -2.76 -17.48
CA LEU A 75 -5.58 -2.91 -18.91
C LEU A 75 -4.39 -2.05 -19.35
N ASP A 76 -3.29 -2.71 -19.67
CA ASP A 76 -1.98 -2.06 -19.74
C ASP A 76 -1.59 -1.66 -21.18
N CYS A 77 -1.23 -0.40 -21.39
CA CYS A 77 -0.59 0.08 -22.62
C CYS A 77 0.93 0.21 -22.50
N GLU A 78 1.51 0.08 -21.31
CA GLU A 78 2.90 0.44 -21.02
C GLU A 78 3.85 -0.78 -21.11
N ASP A 79 4.67 -1.07 -20.09
CA ASP A 79 5.78 -2.02 -20.16
C ASP A 79 5.30 -3.48 -20.38
N GLY A 80 4.03 -3.78 -20.10
CA GLY A 80 3.42 -5.08 -20.43
C GLY A 80 3.14 -5.28 -21.91
N VAL A 81 3.32 -4.26 -22.76
CA VAL A 81 3.03 -4.29 -24.20
C VAL A 81 4.27 -3.88 -25.00
N ALA A 82 4.72 -4.76 -25.90
CA ALA A 82 5.82 -4.46 -26.81
C ALA A 82 5.50 -3.26 -27.72
N LEU A 83 6.52 -2.48 -28.13
CA LEU A 83 6.34 -1.29 -28.98
C LEU A 83 5.53 -1.57 -30.26
N SER A 84 5.80 -2.71 -30.92
CA SER A 84 5.09 -3.14 -32.13
C SER A 84 3.61 -3.50 -31.90
N LYS A 85 3.18 -3.58 -30.64
CA LYS A 85 1.85 -3.99 -30.20
C LYS A 85 1.05 -2.88 -29.51
N LYS A 86 1.61 -1.67 -29.40
CA LYS A 86 0.93 -0.52 -28.77
C LYS A 86 -0.37 -0.13 -29.48
N THR A 87 -0.36 -0.14 -30.82
CA THR A 87 -1.58 0.12 -31.61
C THR A 87 -2.67 -0.93 -31.34
N GLU A 88 -2.31 -2.22 -31.33
CA GLU A 88 -3.24 -3.31 -31.02
C GLU A 88 -3.81 -3.18 -29.59
N ALA A 89 -2.99 -2.77 -28.62
CA ALA A 89 -3.47 -2.50 -27.27
C ALA A 89 -4.49 -1.34 -27.24
N ARG A 90 -4.21 -0.23 -27.93
CA ARG A 90 -5.13 0.91 -28.04
C ARG A 90 -6.46 0.56 -28.70
N GLU A 91 -6.47 -0.37 -29.65
CA GLU A 91 -7.70 -0.85 -30.28
C GLU A 91 -8.50 -1.81 -29.37
N ASN A 92 -7.81 -2.64 -28.59
CA ASN A 92 -8.44 -3.64 -27.73
C ASN A 92 -9.03 -3.04 -26.46
N ILE A 93 -8.33 -2.12 -25.81
CA ILE A 93 -8.72 -1.61 -24.49
C ILE A 93 -10.11 -0.95 -24.48
N PRO A 94 -10.42 0.00 -25.38
CA PRO A 94 -11.77 0.59 -25.48
C PRO A 94 -12.87 -0.46 -25.67
N ARG A 95 -12.63 -1.48 -26.50
CA ARG A 95 -13.57 -2.57 -26.73
C ARG A 95 -13.78 -3.37 -25.45
N MET A 96 -12.71 -3.72 -24.75
CA MET A 96 -12.80 -4.47 -23.49
C MET A 96 -13.46 -3.66 -22.38
N LEU A 97 -13.25 -2.34 -22.33
CA LEU A 97 -13.97 -1.45 -21.40
C LEU A 97 -15.48 -1.50 -21.62
N ALA A 98 -15.94 -1.57 -22.87
CA ALA A 98 -17.36 -1.67 -23.22
C ALA A 98 -17.94 -3.08 -23.04
N GLU A 99 -17.21 -4.12 -23.46
CA GLU A 99 -17.72 -5.50 -23.53
C GLU A 99 -17.64 -6.26 -22.20
N LEU A 100 -16.62 -6.01 -21.37
CA LEU A 100 -16.38 -6.83 -20.18
C LEU A 100 -17.20 -6.32 -18.98
N ASP A 101 -18.17 -7.14 -18.56
CA ASP A 101 -18.71 -7.09 -17.21
C ASP A 101 -17.72 -7.75 -16.25
N MET A 102 -17.18 -6.95 -15.34
CA MET A 102 -16.23 -7.39 -14.32
C MET A 102 -16.79 -7.27 -12.91
N GLY A 103 -18.11 -7.09 -12.78
CA GLY A 103 -18.83 -6.97 -11.52
C GLY A 103 -18.25 -5.87 -10.63
N ARG A 104 -17.67 -6.27 -9.49
CA ARG A 104 -17.08 -5.33 -8.51
C ARG A 104 -15.65 -4.90 -8.83
N THR A 105 -15.02 -5.51 -9.82
CA THR A 105 -13.62 -5.26 -10.16
C THR A 105 -13.50 -3.89 -10.83
N GLU A 106 -12.60 -3.05 -10.34
CA GLU A 106 -12.27 -1.78 -11.00
C GLU A 106 -11.52 -2.05 -12.31
N LYS A 107 -11.99 -1.49 -13.43
CA LYS A 107 -11.27 -1.46 -14.70
C LYS A 107 -10.35 -0.24 -14.71
N CYS A 108 -9.05 -0.45 -14.54
CA CYS A 108 -8.07 0.62 -14.62
C CYS A 108 -7.31 0.53 -15.94
N VAL A 109 -6.97 1.66 -16.56
CA VAL A 109 -6.11 1.69 -17.75
C VAL A 109 -4.78 2.32 -17.39
N ARG A 110 -3.67 1.59 -17.59
CA ARG A 110 -2.32 2.17 -17.47
C ARG A 110 -1.90 2.68 -18.84
N VAL A 111 -1.76 4.00 -18.95
CA VAL A 111 -1.21 4.66 -20.15
C VAL A 111 0.31 4.60 -20.14
N ASN A 112 0.94 4.87 -21.28
CA ASN A 112 2.38 5.05 -21.33
C ASN A 112 2.80 6.32 -20.54
N SER A 113 4.07 6.40 -20.13
CA SER A 113 4.60 7.59 -19.43
C SER A 113 4.58 8.84 -20.33
N VAL A 114 4.59 10.02 -19.70
CA VAL A 114 4.72 11.31 -20.42
C VAL A 114 5.99 11.34 -21.27
N SER A 115 7.10 10.86 -20.70
CA SER A 115 8.41 10.81 -21.33
C SER A 115 8.54 9.82 -22.51
N SER A 116 7.59 8.90 -22.69
CA SER A 116 7.65 7.92 -23.78
C SER A 116 7.29 8.48 -25.16
N GLY A 117 6.61 9.63 -25.21
CA GLY A 117 6.06 10.20 -26.44
C GLY A 117 4.82 9.45 -26.99
N LEU A 118 4.37 8.38 -26.32
CA LEU A 118 3.25 7.54 -26.76
C LEU A 118 1.93 7.83 -26.04
N ILE A 119 1.96 8.57 -24.94
CA ILE A 119 0.78 8.84 -24.10
C ILE A 119 -0.31 9.64 -24.82
N GLU A 120 0.05 10.52 -25.77
CA GLU A 120 -0.95 11.33 -26.48
C GLU A 120 -1.89 10.45 -27.30
N ASP A 121 -1.33 9.45 -28.02
CA ASP A 121 -2.12 8.45 -28.75
C ASP A 121 -3.00 7.63 -27.80
N ASP A 122 -2.48 7.29 -26.61
CA ASP A 122 -3.26 6.55 -25.60
C ASP A 122 -4.47 7.38 -25.17
N LEU A 123 -4.25 8.64 -24.77
CA LEU A 123 -5.31 9.55 -24.31
C LEU A 123 -6.32 9.83 -25.42
N GLN A 124 -5.86 10.04 -26.65
CA GLN A 124 -6.74 10.28 -27.79
C GLN A 124 -7.69 9.09 -28.00
N VAL A 125 -7.18 7.85 -27.98
CA VAL A 125 -8.02 6.67 -28.21
C VAL A 125 -8.92 6.38 -27.01
N ILE A 126 -8.38 6.42 -25.78
CA ILE A 126 -9.12 6.06 -24.56
C ILE A 126 -10.22 7.08 -24.25
N LEU A 127 -9.94 8.38 -24.36
CA LEU A 127 -10.91 9.42 -23.96
C LEU A 127 -11.99 9.70 -25.01
N GLN A 128 -11.74 9.29 -26.27
CA GLN A 128 -12.72 9.35 -27.35
C GLN A 128 -13.55 8.05 -27.47
N ALA A 129 -13.24 7.00 -26.69
CA ALA A 129 -14.00 5.75 -26.65
C ALA A 129 -15.43 5.96 -26.13
N GLU A 130 -16.36 5.07 -26.50
CA GLU A 130 -17.75 5.12 -26.01
C GLU A 130 -17.82 5.03 -24.48
N VAL A 131 -17.04 4.12 -23.87
CA VAL A 131 -16.99 3.92 -22.42
C VAL A 131 -15.65 4.42 -21.89
N LEU A 132 -15.69 5.39 -20.98
CA LEU A 132 -14.49 5.88 -20.30
C LEU A 132 -14.08 4.92 -19.17
N PRO A 133 -12.78 4.77 -18.89
CA PRO A 133 -12.34 3.98 -17.76
C PRO A 133 -12.68 4.67 -16.44
N PRO A 134 -13.08 3.94 -15.39
CA PRO A 134 -13.27 4.51 -14.06
C PRO A 134 -11.96 4.93 -13.38
N ALA A 135 -10.82 4.40 -13.84
CA ALA A 135 -9.50 4.75 -13.33
C ALA A 135 -8.43 4.76 -14.42
N ILE A 136 -7.48 5.69 -14.32
CA ILE A 136 -6.28 5.80 -15.16
C ILE A 136 -5.04 5.77 -14.26
N MET A 137 -4.03 5.05 -14.74
CA MET A 137 -2.71 4.92 -14.13
C MET A 137 -1.68 5.67 -14.98
N LEU A 138 -0.98 6.62 -14.35
CA LEU A 138 0.09 7.41 -14.98
C LEU A 138 1.46 7.00 -14.42
N PRO A 139 2.25 6.22 -15.17
CA PRO A 139 3.54 5.71 -14.71
C PRO A 139 4.66 6.75 -14.80
N LYS A 140 5.76 6.49 -14.09
CA LYS A 140 7.04 7.23 -14.15
C LYS A 140 6.91 8.77 -14.09
N VAL A 141 6.09 9.29 -13.17
CA VAL A 141 5.95 10.74 -12.96
C VAL A 141 7.13 11.27 -12.15
N GLU A 142 7.94 12.15 -12.76
CA GLU A 142 9.18 12.66 -12.17
C GLU A 142 9.06 14.07 -11.60
N ASP A 143 8.19 14.90 -12.16
CA ASP A 143 8.04 16.30 -11.75
C ASP A 143 6.63 16.88 -11.94
N THR A 144 6.45 18.14 -11.55
CA THR A 144 5.16 18.85 -11.63
C THR A 144 4.80 19.28 -13.06
N GLN A 145 5.77 19.41 -13.96
CA GLN A 145 5.52 19.78 -15.36
C GLN A 145 4.85 18.62 -16.10
N GLU A 146 5.26 17.38 -15.82
CA GLU A 146 4.59 16.19 -16.36
C GLU A 146 3.14 16.08 -15.88
N VAL A 147 2.85 16.45 -14.62
CA VAL A 147 1.47 16.51 -14.11
C VAL A 147 0.65 17.55 -14.86
N GLN A 148 1.19 18.76 -15.03
CA GLN A 148 0.51 19.84 -15.77
C GLN A 148 0.25 19.42 -17.22
N TRP A 149 1.26 18.86 -17.89
CA TRP A 149 1.14 18.35 -19.25
C TRP A 149 0.04 17.28 -19.36
N PHE A 150 0.06 16.29 -18.47
CA PHE A 150 -0.95 15.22 -18.47
C PHE A 150 -2.36 15.78 -18.30
N VAL A 151 -2.57 16.68 -17.35
CA VAL A 151 -3.89 17.27 -17.09
C VAL A 151 -4.38 18.08 -18.29
N ASP A 152 -3.52 18.89 -18.91
CA ASP A 152 -3.88 19.68 -20.08
C ASP A 152 -4.26 18.78 -21.27
N ARG A 153 -3.50 17.70 -21.49
CA ARG A 153 -3.77 16.75 -22.58
C ARG A 153 -4.96 15.86 -22.32
N PHE A 154 -5.19 15.48 -21.07
CA PHE A 154 -6.42 14.80 -20.66
C PHE A 154 -7.65 15.67 -20.98
N GLN A 155 -7.65 16.95 -20.58
CA GLN A 155 -8.76 17.86 -20.86
C GLN A 155 -8.94 18.13 -22.36
N HIS A 156 -7.84 18.33 -23.09
CA HIS A 156 -7.87 18.50 -24.54
C HIS A 156 -8.54 17.31 -25.24
N ASN A 157 -8.11 16.09 -24.89
CA ASN A 157 -8.63 14.86 -25.47
C ASN A 157 -10.01 14.46 -24.93
N LEU A 158 -10.45 15.01 -23.79
CA LEU A 158 -11.84 14.85 -23.34
C LEU A 158 -12.81 15.71 -24.19
N LYS A 159 -12.33 16.78 -24.85
CA LYS A 159 -13.11 17.67 -25.73
C LYS A 159 -14.41 18.19 -25.10
N GLY A 160 -14.37 18.50 -23.81
CA GLY A 160 -15.54 18.98 -23.07
C GLY A 160 -16.64 17.93 -22.86
N ARG A 161 -16.36 16.65 -23.13
CA ARG A 161 -17.27 15.54 -22.81
C ARG A 161 -17.58 15.58 -21.30
N PRO A 162 -18.87 15.65 -20.92
CA PRO A 162 -19.23 15.67 -19.52
C PRO A 162 -18.90 14.33 -18.87
N LEU A 163 -18.34 14.39 -17.67
CA LEU A 163 -18.09 13.23 -16.83
C LEU A 163 -19.24 13.09 -15.84
N THR A 164 -19.86 11.91 -15.78
CA THR A 164 -20.89 11.58 -14.79
C THR A 164 -20.31 11.41 -13.40
N GLU A 165 -19.06 10.96 -13.31
CA GLU A 165 -18.26 10.85 -12.10
C GLU A 165 -16.80 11.17 -12.43
N SER A 166 -16.02 11.59 -11.43
CA SER A 166 -14.60 11.82 -11.65
C SER A 166 -13.85 10.52 -11.96
N ILE A 167 -12.96 10.57 -12.94
CA ILE A 167 -12.07 9.43 -13.25
C ILE A 167 -10.97 9.39 -12.17
N ARG A 168 -10.72 8.22 -11.59
CA ARG A 168 -9.66 8.09 -10.59
C ARG A 168 -8.30 8.13 -11.25
N LEU A 169 -7.38 8.86 -10.65
CA LEU A 169 -5.99 8.92 -11.05
C LEU A 169 -5.14 8.16 -10.03
N LEU A 170 -4.36 7.21 -10.52
CA LEU A 170 -3.29 6.54 -9.80
C LEU A 170 -1.96 6.95 -10.44
N THR A 171 -1.02 7.44 -9.65
CA THR A 171 0.31 7.83 -10.16
C THR A 171 1.37 6.89 -9.64
N PHE A 172 2.53 6.84 -10.29
CA PHE A 172 3.61 5.97 -9.85
C PHE A 172 4.77 6.76 -9.24
N VAL A 173 5.46 6.12 -8.31
CA VAL A 173 6.80 6.50 -7.86
C VAL A 173 7.73 5.36 -8.23
N GLU A 174 8.55 5.59 -9.26
CA GLU A 174 9.34 4.57 -9.93
C GLU A 174 10.78 5.03 -10.21
N THR A 175 11.14 6.27 -9.87
CA THR A 175 12.48 6.79 -10.11
C THR A 175 13.00 7.57 -8.92
N ALA A 176 14.32 7.75 -8.85
CA ALA A 176 14.95 8.61 -7.87
C ALA A 176 14.37 10.04 -7.90
N MET A 177 14.15 10.58 -9.10
CA MET A 177 13.61 11.93 -9.30
C MET A 177 12.15 12.01 -8.85
N GLY A 178 11.31 11.07 -9.28
CA GLY A 178 9.93 10.99 -8.84
C GLY A 178 9.81 10.84 -7.32
N LEU A 179 10.68 10.05 -6.69
CA LEU A 179 10.71 9.93 -5.24
C LEU A 179 11.13 11.24 -4.56
N LEU A 180 12.14 11.96 -5.07
CA LEU A 180 12.60 13.24 -4.53
C LEU A 180 11.48 14.29 -4.60
N ASN A 181 10.82 14.41 -5.75
CA ASN A 181 9.77 15.39 -6.03
C ASN A 181 8.37 14.96 -5.57
N PHE A 182 8.24 13.76 -4.99
CA PHE A 182 6.94 13.11 -4.75
C PHE A 182 5.90 14.01 -4.03
N LYS A 183 6.32 14.77 -3.02
CA LYS A 183 5.44 15.71 -2.31
C LYS A 183 4.92 16.82 -3.23
N ALA A 184 5.80 17.44 -4.01
CA ALA A 184 5.45 18.50 -4.95
C ALA A 184 4.53 17.99 -6.05
N VAL A 185 4.80 16.78 -6.57
CA VAL A 185 3.92 16.08 -7.52
C VAL A 185 2.52 15.90 -6.93
N CYS A 186 2.40 15.41 -5.69
CA CYS A 186 1.09 15.25 -5.04
C CYS A 186 0.36 16.58 -4.80
N GLU A 187 1.08 17.65 -4.46
CA GLU A 187 0.50 19.00 -4.31
C GLU A 187 -0.05 19.52 -5.63
N GLU A 188 0.70 19.30 -6.71
CA GLU A 188 0.30 19.73 -8.04
C GLU A 188 -0.91 18.95 -8.57
N ILE A 189 -0.92 17.63 -8.38
CA ILE A 189 -2.08 16.80 -8.74
C ILE A 189 -3.31 17.26 -7.96
N ARG A 190 -3.20 17.49 -6.63
CA ARG A 190 -4.31 18.01 -5.82
C ARG A 190 -4.85 19.34 -6.34
N ARG A 191 -3.97 20.20 -6.86
CA ARG A 191 -4.33 21.52 -7.42
C ARG A 191 -5.04 21.41 -8.77
N LEU A 192 -4.64 20.46 -9.62
CA LEU A 192 -5.03 20.38 -11.02
C LEU A 192 -6.09 19.32 -11.32
N ALA A 193 -5.93 18.10 -10.81
CA ALA A 193 -6.78 16.96 -11.16
C ALA A 193 -8.29 17.23 -10.98
N PRO A 194 -8.76 17.85 -9.87
CA PRO A 194 -10.20 18.10 -9.71
C PRO A 194 -10.80 18.99 -10.79
N LYS A 195 -10.03 19.94 -11.35
CA LYS A 195 -10.47 20.85 -12.42
C LYS A 195 -10.65 20.14 -13.75
N ALA A 196 -9.99 19.00 -13.92
CA ALA A 196 -10.13 18.13 -15.08
C ALA A 196 -11.13 16.99 -14.86
N GLY A 197 -11.82 16.96 -13.72
CA GLY A 197 -12.68 15.83 -13.36
C GLY A 197 -11.91 14.55 -13.03
N LEU A 198 -10.65 14.69 -12.59
CA LEU A 198 -9.83 13.61 -12.08
C LEU A 198 -9.81 13.62 -10.55
N HIS A 199 -9.72 12.43 -9.94
CA HIS A 199 -9.60 12.26 -8.49
C HIS A 199 -8.35 11.44 -8.15
N HIS A 200 -7.35 12.06 -7.53
CA HIS A 200 -6.13 11.35 -7.09
C HIS A 200 -6.47 10.39 -5.95
N ASP A 201 -6.42 9.09 -6.23
CA ASP A 201 -6.97 8.08 -5.32
C ASP A 201 -5.88 7.17 -4.72
N GLY A 202 -4.67 7.22 -5.28
CA GLY A 202 -3.58 6.37 -4.83
C GLY A 202 -2.28 6.57 -5.61
N VAL A 203 -1.23 5.97 -5.07
CA VAL A 203 0.11 5.96 -5.63
C VAL A 203 0.64 4.54 -5.62
N VAL A 204 1.15 4.10 -6.76
CA VAL A 204 1.82 2.81 -6.93
C VAL A 204 3.32 3.01 -6.79
N PHE A 205 3.99 2.17 -5.99
CA PHE A 205 5.44 2.18 -5.88
C PHE A 205 6.03 1.03 -6.69
N GLY A 206 6.74 1.34 -7.78
CA GLY A 206 7.42 0.36 -8.61
C GLY A 206 8.86 0.16 -8.14
N SER A 207 9.07 -0.87 -7.33
CA SER A 207 10.37 -1.14 -6.69
C SER A 207 11.48 -1.43 -7.72
N ASP A 208 11.14 -2.10 -8.82
CA ASP A 208 12.11 -2.57 -9.81
C ASP A 208 12.66 -1.41 -10.65
N ASP A 209 11.76 -0.60 -11.22
CA ASP A 209 12.13 0.65 -11.90
C ASP A 209 12.88 1.59 -10.96
N PHE A 210 12.44 1.69 -9.69
CA PHE A 210 13.12 2.54 -8.71
C PHE A 210 14.56 2.08 -8.49
N CYS A 211 14.76 0.79 -8.22
CA CYS A 211 16.10 0.21 -8.07
C CYS A 211 16.96 0.42 -9.32
N ALA A 212 16.39 0.20 -10.51
CA ALA A 212 17.09 0.44 -11.77
C ALA A 212 17.52 1.91 -11.91
N SER A 213 16.65 2.86 -11.55
CA SER A 213 16.92 4.31 -11.66
C SER A 213 18.09 4.79 -10.79
N ILE A 214 18.40 4.09 -9.69
CA ILE A 214 19.52 4.40 -8.79
C ILE A 214 20.72 3.46 -8.98
N GLY A 215 20.68 2.56 -9.96
CA GLY A 215 21.72 1.55 -10.17
C GLY A 215 21.87 0.56 -9.02
N ALA A 216 20.80 0.32 -8.25
CA ALA A 216 20.82 -0.60 -7.12
C ALA A 216 20.29 -1.98 -7.49
N THR A 217 20.80 -3.02 -6.82
CA THR A 217 20.21 -4.36 -6.89
C THR A 217 19.05 -4.46 -5.91
N ARG A 218 17.93 -5.05 -6.35
CA ARG A 218 16.78 -5.31 -5.49
C ARG A 218 17.10 -6.40 -4.47
N THR A 219 17.55 -5.99 -3.29
CA THR A 219 17.69 -6.87 -2.12
C THR A 219 16.75 -6.40 -1.01
N LYS A 220 16.26 -7.34 -0.19
CA LYS A 220 15.33 -7.01 0.91
C LYS A 220 15.96 -6.06 1.95
N ASP A 221 17.29 -6.08 2.05
CA ASP A 221 18.08 -5.28 2.98
C ASP A 221 18.61 -3.98 2.35
N ALA A 222 18.27 -3.69 1.08
CA ALA A 222 18.65 -2.45 0.42
C ALA A 222 18.04 -1.25 1.15
N ARG A 223 18.90 -0.44 1.77
CA ARG A 223 18.48 0.70 2.61
C ARG A 223 17.72 1.74 1.82
N GLU A 224 18.09 1.93 0.56
CA GLU A 224 17.49 2.86 -0.39
C GLU A 224 16.04 2.45 -0.70
N LEU A 225 15.80 1.14 -0.89
CA LEU A 225 14.48 0.60 -1.15
C LEU A 225 13.57 0.72 0.08
N LEU A 226 14.08 0.39 1.28
CA LEU A 226 13.33 0.55 2.52
C LEU A 226 12.97 2.03 2.78
N TYR A 227 13.91 2.94 2.56
CA TYR A 227 13.66 4.37 2.66
C TYR A 227 12.59 4.84 1.68
N ALA A 228 12.69 4.43 0.41
CA ALA A 228 11.72 4.78 -0.63
C ALA A 228 10.31 4.31 -0.26
N ARG A 229 10.16 3.04 0.12
CA ARG A 229 8.89 2.44 0.57
C ARG A 229 8.27 3.24 1.73
N GLN A 230 9.07 3.55 2.75
CA GLN A 230 8.60 4.33 3.90
C GLN A 230 8.17 5.75 3.52
N LYS A 231 8.94 6.42 2.65
CA LYS A 231 8.61 7.77 2.16
C LYS A 231 7.30 7.76 1.38
N VAL A 232 7.06 6.74 0.55
CA VAL A 232 5.80 6.58 -0.19
C VAL A 232 4.63 6.44 0.77
N VAL A 233 4.70 5.52 1.74
CA VAL A 233 3.61 5.31 2.71
C VAL A 233 3.32 6.57 3.54
N VAL A 234 4.34 7.25 4.04
CA VAL A 234 4.16 8.44 4.87
C VAL A 234 3.52 9.57 4.08
N THR A 235 4.00 9.80 2.86
CA THR A 235 3.52 10.91 2.02
C THR A 235 2.11 10.63 1.51
N THR A 236 1.82 9.44 0.98
CA THR A 236 0.46 9.06 0.56
C THR A 236 -0.55 9.23 1.69
N LYS A 237 -0.22 8.78 2.90
CA LYS A 237 -1.07 8.95 4.09
C LYS A 237 -1.31 10.42 4.43
N ALA A 238 -0.28 11.28 4.35
CA ALA A 238 -0.42 12.71 4.56
C ALA A 238 -1.35 13.38 3.53
N PHE A 239 -1.54 12.75 2.37
CA PHE A 239 -2.40 13.24 1.31
C PHE A 239 -3.78 12.56 1.24
N GLY A 240 -4.06 11.60 2.13
CA GLY A 240 -5.31 10.83 2.10
C GLY A 240 -5.37 9.79 0.97
N LEU A 241 -4.23 9.42 0.40
CA LEU A 241 -4.09 8.52 -0.74
C LEU A 241 -3.82 7.08 -0.29
N GLN A 242 -4.16 6.12 -1.16
CA GLN A 242 -3.73 4.74 -1.01
C GLN A 242 -2.28 4.57 -1.46
N ALA A 243 -1.45 3.87 -0.69
CA ALA A 243 -0.16 3.38 -1.16
C ALA A 243 -0.33 1.96 -1.69
N ILE A 244 0.12 1.66 -2.90
CA ILE A 244 0.04 0.33 -3.53
C ILE A 244 1.47 -0.13 -3.78
N ASP A 245 1.84 -1.30 -3.25
CA ASP A 245 3.19 -1.85 -3.40
C ASP A 245 3.20 -2.74 -4.65
N LEU A 246 3.89 -2.32 -5.71
CA LEU A 246 4.02 -3.15 -6.90
C LEU A 246 5.13 -4.15 -6.67
N VAL A 247 4.73 -5.40 -6.44
CA VAL A 247 5.64 -6.51 -6.19
C VAL A 247 5.88 -7.26 -7.48
N TYR A 248 7.11 -7.24 -8.01
CA TYR A 248 7.45 -8.05 -9.18
C TYR A 248 7.36 -9.54 -8.90
N ILE A 249 6.85 -10.27 -9.89
CA ILE A 249 6.42 -11.67 -9.78
C ILE A 249 7.48 -12.60 -10.33
N ASP A 250 8.09 -13.38 -9.44
CA ASP A 250 8.54 -14.73 -9.81
C ASP A 250 7.38 -15.69 -9.55
N TYR A 251 6.69 -16.11 -10.63
CA TYR A 251 5.53 -17.01 -10.53
C TYR A 251 5.89 -18.38 -9.95
N LYS A 252 7.18 -18.71 -9.87
CA LYS A 252 7.67 -19.95 -9.25
C LYS A 252 7.80 -19.81 -7.73
N ASP A 253 7.96 -18.60 -7.20
CA ASP A 253 8.11 -18.32 -5.76
C ASP A 253 6.88 -17.66 -5.15
N VAL A 254 5.81 -18.45 -5.02
CA VAL A 254 4.54 -17.99 -4.42
C VAL A 254 4.71 -17.59 -2.95
N GLU A 255 5.62 -18.22 -2.20
CA GLU A 255 5.79 -17.90 -0.77
C GLU A 255 6.62 -16.63 -0.58
N GLY A 256 7.65 -16.41 -1.40
CA GLY A 256 8.36 -15.13 -1.45
C GLY A 256 7.44 -13.97 -1.77
N LEU A 257 6.52 -14.15 -2.73
CA LEU A 257 5.48 -13.17 -3.07
C LEU A 257 4.58 -12.86 -1.86
N ARG A 258 4.06 -13.88 -1.18
CA ARG A 258 3.24 -13.70 0.03
C ARG A 258 4.00 -12.94 1.10
N GLN A 259 5.27 -13.27 1.28
CA GLN A 259 6.11 -12.61 2.26
C GLN A 259 6.30 -11.13 1.93
N GLN A 260 6.59 -10.79 0.67
CA GLN A 260 6.70 -9.40 0.22
C GLN A 260 5.39 -8.62 0.40
N ALA A 261 4.24 -9.23 0.04
CA ALA A 261 2.93 -8.63 0.25
C ALA A 261 2.63 -8.38 1.74
N ARG A 262 2.96 -9.33 2.63
CA ARG A 262 2.84 -9.17 4.08
C ARG A 262 3.72 -8.03 4.59
N GLU A 263 4.98 -7.94 4.13
CA GLU A 263 5.90 -6.87 4.50
C GLU A 263 5.41 -5.49 4.03
N GLY A 264 4.89 -5.39 2.81
CA GLY A 264 4.27 -4.15 2.31
C GLY A 264 3.07 -3.72 3.15
N ALA A 265 2.16 -4.66 3.43
CA ALA A 265 1.01 -4.40 4.29
C ALA A 265 1.40 -3.98 5.72
N LEU A 266 2.48 -4.56 6.27
CA LEU A 266 3.06 -4.17 7.55
C LEU A 266 3.62 -2.75 7.55
N MET A 267 4.24 -2.33 6.44
CA MET A 267 4.77 -0.96 6.29
C MET A 267 3.66 0.08 6.11
N GLY A 268 2.47 -0.34 5.64
CA GLY A 268 1.30 0.53 5.46
C GLY A 268 0.84 0.67 4.01
N PHE A 269 1.35 -0.15 3.09
CA PHE A 269 0.75 -0.32 1.78
C PHE A 269 -0.61 -1.03 1.88
N THR A 270 -1.44 -0.82 0.87
CA THR A 270 -2.67 -1.58 0.65
C THR A 270 -2.33 -3.05 0.40
N GLY A 271 -3.12 -3.95 0.99
CA GLY A 271 -2.85 -5.38 0.94
C GLY A 271 -3.88 -6.16 1.76
N GLU A 272 -3.78 -7.49 1.71
CA GLU A 272 -4.61 -8.35 2.54
C GLU A 272 -4.40 -8.03 4.03
N LYS A 273 -5.51 -8.00 4.77
CA LYS A 273 -5.52 -7.83 6.22
C LYS A 273 -5.95 -9.16 6.83
N PRO A 274 -5.04 -10.13 7.01
CA PRO A 274 -5.44 -11.49 7.35
C PRO A 274 -6.05 -11.57 8.75
N PHE A 275 -5.62 -10.71 9.67
CA PHE A 275 -6.03 -10.75 11.08
C PHE A 275 -7.38 -10.06 11.29
N GLN A 276 -8.47 -10.83 11.23
CA GLN A 276 -9.79 -10.35 11.61
C GLN A 276 -9.89 -10.21 13.13
N CYS A 277 -10.57 -9.16 13.58
CA CYS A 277 -11.00 -8.95 14.95
C CYS A 277 -11.79 -10.15 15.43
N GLU A 278 -11.47 -10.66 16.62
CA GLU A 278 -12.11 -11.87 17.18
C GLU A 278 -13.41 -11.54 17.94
N PHE A 279 -13.79 -10.27 18.01
CA PHE A 279 -15.01 -9.86 18.71
C PHE A 279 -16.22 -9.95 17.78
N GLU A 280 -17.21 -10.72 18.21
CA GLU A 280 -18.49 -10.91 17.52
C GLU A 280 -19.17 -9.56 17.24
N GLY A 281 -19.53 -9.33 15.97
CA GLY A 281 -20.06 -8.05 15.49
C GLY A 281 -19.01 -6.98 15.14
N CYS A 282 -17.71 -7.32 15.20
CA CYS A 282 -16.63 -6.46 14.71
C CYS A 282 -15.89 -7.05 13.51
N ASP A 283 -16.12 -6.46 12.33
CA ASP A 283 -15.51 -6.93 11.08
C ASP A 283 -14.16 -6.26 10.74
N ARG A 284 -13.52 -5.61 11.71
CA ARG A 284 -12.21 -4.96 11.46
C ARG A 284 -11.14 -6.00 11.19
N ARG A 285 -10.35 -5.79 10.15
CA ARG A 285 -9.18 -6.62 9.82
C ARG A 285 -7.90 -5.80 9.88
N PHE A 286 -6.80 -6.46 10.23
CA PHE A 286 -5.49 -5.84 10.45
C PHE A 286 -4.40 -6.56 9.65
N ALA A 287 -3.35 -5.82 9.28
CA ALA A 287 -2.19 -6.38 8.61
C ALA A 287 -1.33 -7.25 9.53
N ASN A 288 -1.41 -7.05 10.86
CA ASN A 288 -0.71 -7.87 11.86
C ASN A 288 -1.56 -8.16 13.10
N SER A 289 -1.22 -9.25 13.80
CA SER A 289 -1.89 -9.68 15.03
C SER A 289 -1.74 -8.68 16.17
N SER A 290 -0.61 -7.97 16.24
CA SER A 290 -0.36 -6.95 17.26
C SER A 290 -1.33 -5.77 17.18
N ASP A 291 -1.62 -5.28 15.97
CA ASP A 291 -2.55 -4.18 15.75
C ASP A 291 -4.00 -4.63 15.93
N ARG A 292 -4.33 -5.86 15.56
CA ARG A 292 -5.60 -6.49 15.96
C ARG A 292 -5.71 -6.54 17.49
N LYS A 293 -4.68 -7.03 18.19
CA LYS A 293 -4.67 -7.13 19.65
C LYS A 293 -4.81 -5.76 20.32
N LYS A 294 -4.11 -4.75 19.81
CA LYS A 294 -4.28 -3.36 20.27
C LYS A 294 -5.70 -2.86 20.04
N HIS A 295 -6.30 -3.17 18.90
CA HIS A 295 -7.68 -2.82 18.61
C HIS A 295 -8.66 -3.50 19.58
N MET A 296 -8.35 -4.68 20.11
CA MET A 296 -9.22 -5.36 21.07
C MET A 296 -9.45 -4.59 22.37
N HIS A 297 -8.52 -3.72 22.76
CA HIS A 297 -8.70 -2.79 23.89
C HIS A 297 -9.89 -1.83 23.70
N VAL A 298 -10.34 -1.60 22.46
CA VAL A 298 -11.53 -0.79 22.17
C VAL A 298 -12.81 -1.54 22.54
N HIS A 299 -12.83 -2.86 22.36
CA HIS A 299 -14.01 -3.68 22.68
C HIS A 299 -14.09 -3.99 24.18
N THR A 300 -12.94 -4.28 24.79
CA THR A 300 -12.88 -4.58 26.23
C THR A 300 -12.91 -3.32 27.10
N SER A 301 -12.83 -2.12 26.49
CA SER A 301 -12.62 -0.84 27.19
C SER A 301 -11.39 -0.84 28.11
N ASP A 302 -10.48 -1.78 27.89
CA ASP A 302 -9.29 -1.98 28.71
C ASP A 302 -8.29 -0.86 28.42
N LYS A 303 -7.88 -0.16 29.46
CA LYS A 303 -6.95 0.98 29.39
C LYS A 303 -5.73 0.66 30.25
N PRO A 304 -4.85 -0.26 29.80
CA PRO A 304 -3.76 -0.76 30.63
C PRO A 304 -2.67 0.29 30.89
N TYR A 305 -2.68 1.42 30.18
CA TYR A 305 -1.66 2.45 30.31
C TYR A 305 -2.15 3.59 31.22
N LEU A 306 -1.90 3.44 32.52
CA LEU A 306 -2.23 4.43 33.55
C LEU A 306 -1.21 5.58 33.57
N CYS A 307 -1.71 6.80 33.68
CA CYS A 307 -0.87 7.93 34.05
C CYS A 307 -0.47 7.80 35.52
N LYS A 308 0.80 8.08 35.83
CA LYS A 308 1.30 8.08 37.22
C LYS A 308 1.07 9.40 37.95
N MET A 309 0.68 10.45 37.22
CA MET A 309 0.46 11.80 37.74
C MET A 309 -1.02 12.19 37.83
N CYS A 310 -1.92 11.40 37.25
CA CYS A 310 -3.36 11.54 37.43
C CYS A 310 -4.08 10.22 37.13
N ASP A 311 -5.36 10.12 37.47
CA ASP A 311 -6.15 8.88 37.31
C ASP A 311 -6.57 8.58 35.85
N LYS A 312 -5.98 9.27 34.86
CA LYS A 312 -6.28 9.02 33.45
C LYS A 312 -5.57 7.76 32.96
N SER A 313 -6.33 6.90 32.31
CA SER A 313 -5.83 5.70 31.66
C SER A 313 -6.05 5.76 30.15
N TYR A 314 -5.17 5.08 29.42
CA TYR A 314 -5.12 5.09 27.96
C TYR A 314 -5.08 3.66 27.41
N THR A 315 -5.67 3.47 26.23
CA THR A 315 -5.65 2.20 25.50
C THR A 315 -4.33 1.94 24.77
N HIS A 316 -3.50 2.98 24.58
CA HIS A 316 -2.23 2.89 23.85
C HIS A 316 -1.08 3.63 24.57
N PRO A 317 0.17 3.11 24.54
CA PRO A 317 1.31 3.76 25.19
C PRO A 317 1.65 5.11 24.54
N SER A 318 1.44 5.24 23.22
CA SER A 318 1.66 6.49 22.50
C SER A 318 0.71 7.61 22.96
N SER A 319 -0.53 7.26 23.33
CA SER A 319 -1.51 8.19 23.89
C SER A 319 -1.13 8.63 25.30
N LEU A 320 -0.69 7.70 26.16
CA LEU A 320 -0.12 8.04 27.46
C LEU A 320 1.09 8.97 27.31
N ARG A 321 2.04 8.65 26.42
CA ARG A 321 3.23 9.49 26.16
C ARG A 321 2.86 10.90 25.69
N LYS A 322 1.85 11.04 24.84
CA LYS A 322 1.34 12.37 24.44
C LYS A 322 0.72 13.11 25.62
N HIS A 323 -0.05 12.41 26.45
CA HIS A 323 -0.65 12.97 27.65
C HIS A 323 0.39 13.43 28.68
N MET A 324 1.49 12.69 28.87
CA MET A 324 2.55 13.06 29.81
C MET A 324 3.15 14.45 29.50
N LYS A 325 3.14 14.88 28.24
CA LYS A 325 3.55 16.25 27.85
C LYS A 325 2.69 17.35 28.46
N VAL A 326 1.43 17.05 28.81
CA VAL A 326 0.52 17.99 29.48
C VAL A 326 0.98 18.24 30.93
N HIS A 327 1.53 17.20 31.57
CA HIS A 327 2.12 17.34 32.90
C HIS A 327 3.48 18.05 32.86
N GLU A 328 4.26 17.88 31.79
CA GLU A 328 5.51 18.65 31.57
C GLU A 328 5.25 20.14 31.31
N SER A 329 4.05 20.51 30.84
CA SER A 329 3.68 21.90 30.49
C SER A 329 2.78 22.59 31.52
N SER A 330 2.40 21.92 32.61
CA SER A 330 1.63 22.50 33.71
C SER A 330 2.47 22.45 34.99
N PRO A 331 2.87 23.59 35.60
CA PRO A 331 3.56 23.55 36.88
C PRO A 331 2.60 23.05 37.96
N SER A 332 3.05 22.03 38.70
CA SER A 332 2.35 21.46 39.84
C SER A 332 2.13 22.50 40.94
N ALA A 333 0.90 22.97 41.09
CA ALA A 333 0.46 23.62 42.33
C ALA A 333 -0.13 22.56 43.26
N SER A 334 0.70 22.06 44.18
CA SER A 334 0.23 21.50 45.44
C SER A 334 1.37 21.54 46.46
N ASP A 335 1.65 22.75 46.92
CA ASP A 335 2.32 22.96 48.20
C ASP A 335 1.23 23.19 49.25
N SER A 336 1.07 22.25 50.17
CA SER A 336 0.38 22.46 51.45
C SER A 336 0.85 21.39 52.43
N SER A 337 2.05 21.60 52.98
CA SER A 337 2.37 21.06 54.31
C SER A 337 1.53 21.78 55.37
N PRO A 338 1.25 21.12 56.49
CA PRO A 338 1.56 21.77 57.75
C PRO A 338 2.39 20.90 58.70
N ALA A 339 3.39 21.56 59.28
CA ALA A 339 3.91 21.48 60.64
C ALA A 339 4.35 20.12 61.24
N ALA A 340 5.59 20.16 61.70
CA ALA A 340 6.30 19.15 62.47
C ALA A 340 5.64 18.81 63.82
N SER A 341 5.83 17.57 64.26
CA SER A 341 5.98 17.22 65.67
C SER A 341 6.94 16.04 65.82
N SER A 342 7.96 16.26 66.63
CA SER A 342 9.05 15.35 67.01
C SER A 342 8.59 14.14 67.85
N GLY A 343 9.25 13.00 67.69
CA GLY A 343 9.21 11.86 68.62
C GLY A 343 10.30 10.84 68.26
N TYR A 344 11.05 10.40 69.26
CA TYR A 344 12.38 9.77 69.21
C TYR A 344 12.30 8.22 69.23
N GLU A 345 13.47 7.56 69.13
CA GLU A 345 13.84 6.13 69.32
C GLU A 345 13.72 5.20 68.09
N SER A 346 14.82 4.73 67.47
CA SER A 346 15.90 3.81 67.90
C SER A 346 15.56 2.33 67.68
N SER A 347 16.21 1.69 66.69
CA SER A 347 17.00 0.44 66.84
C SER A 347 17.31 -0.24 65.48
N THR A 348 18.45 -0.92 65.49
CA THR A 348 19.36 -1.39 64.43
C THR A 348 18.94 -2.65 63.61
N PRO A 349 19.64 -2.97 62.49
CA PRO A 349 19.32 -4.03 61.52
C PRO A 349 20.08 -5.35 61.75
N PRO A 350 19.74 -6.43 61.01
CA PRO A 350 20.78 -7.22 60.33
C PRO A 350 20.30 -7.70 58.94
N GLY A 351 21.12 -8.13 57.98
CA GLY A 351 22.55 -8.39 57.92
C GLY A 351 22.90 -8.94 56.52
N LEU A 352 24.12 -8.68 56.07
CA LEU A 352 24.73 -9.25 54.86
C LEU A 352 24.85 -10.77 54.96
N VAL A 353 24.66 -11.48 53.83
CA VAL A 353 25.56 -12.57 53.41
C VAL A 353 25.63 -12.64 51.87
N SER A 354 26.82 -12.33 51.34
CA SER A 354 27.44 -12.98 50.16
C SER A 354 28.76 -13.60 50.69
N PRO A 355 29.63 -14.29 49.92
CA PRO A 355 29.56 -14.79 48.54
C PRO A 355 30.03 -16.27 48.41
N THR A 356 30.00 -16.87 47.22
CA THR A 356 31.09 -17.77 46.78
C THR A 356 31.20 -17.82 45.25
N THR A 357 32.44 -17.68 44.82
CA THR A 357 33.07 -17.80 43.50
C THR A 357 33.10 -19.24 42.99
N GLU A 358 33.06 -19.46 41.67
CA GLU A 358 34.10 -20.07 40.79
C GLU A 358 33.33 -20.96 39.79
N THR A 359 33.72 -21.31 38.56
CA THR A 359 34.96 -21.21 37.78
C THR A 359 34.60 -21.37 36.29
N GLN A 360 35.52 -20.93 35.41
CA GLN A 360 35.48 -21.11 33.96
C GLN A 360 35.72 -22.57 33.54
N SER A 361 35.19 -22.97 32.38
CA SER A 361 35.91 -23.90 31.48
C SER A 361 35.50 -23.71 30.01
N ASN A 362 36.46 -23.24 29.22
CA ASN A 362 36.55 -23.35 27.77
C ASN A 362 36.46 -24.80 27.30
N THR A 363 35.96 -25.06 26.08
CA THR A 363 36.72 -25.78 25.03
C THR A 363 36.06 -25.77 23.63
N THR A 364 36.84 -25.27 22.64
CA THR A 364 37.08 -25.74 21.25
C THR A 364 35.93 -25.87 20.23
N LEU A 365 35.91 -25.17 19.07
CA LEU A 365 36.78 -25.26 17.84
C LEU A 365 36.72 -26.66 17.19
N SER A 366 36.50 -26.93 15.89
CA SER A 366 36.34 -26.18 14.63
C SER A 366 35.69 -27.14 13.58
N PRO A 367 36.03 -27.17 12.27
CA PRO A 367 35.29 -26.56 11.16
C PRO A 367 34.90 -27.59 10.05
N ALA A 368 34.20 -27.14 9.00
CA ALA A 368 34.21 -27.86 7.72
C ALA A 368 34.09 -26.90 6.53
N SER A 369 35.09 -26.96 5.66
CA SER A 369 35.21 -26.25 4.40
C SER A 369 34.82 -27.16 3.24
N ALA A 370 34.05 -26.60 2.31
CA ALA A 370 34.24 -26.59 0.86
C ALA A 370 34.08 -27.86 -0.03
N VAL A 371 33.60 -27.51 -1.25
CA VAL A 371 33.78 -28.13 -2.58
C VAL A 371 32.81 -29.24 -3.00
N HIS A 372 31.95 -28.92 -3.98
CA HIS A 372 31.93 -29.62 -5.27
C HIS A 372 31.22 -28.81 -6.36
N ASN A 373 31.89 -28.70 -7.50
CA ASN A 373 31.36 -28.32 -8.82
C ASN A 373 31.28 -29.61 -9.66
N PRO A 374 30.37 -29.72 -10.63
CA PRO A 374 30.88 -29.87 -12.01
C PRO A 374 30.04 -29.19 -13.11
N THR A 375 30.70 -29.09 -14.26
CA THR A 375 30.42 -28.40 -15.52
C THR A 375 29.41 -29.07 -16.47
N SER A 376 28.69 -28.21 -17.21
CA SER A 376 28.25 -28.25 -18.64
C SER A 376 27.62 -29.49 -19.28
N HIS A 377 26.44 -29.32 -19.91
CA HIS A 377 26.18 -29.71 -21.31
C HIS A 377 24.94 -28.99 -21.91
N SER A 378 24.94 -28.97 -23.24
CA SER A 378 24.19 -28.23 -24.25
C SER A 378 22.73 -28.65 -24.53
N GLY A 379 21.92 -27.70 -25.02
CA GLY A 379 20.95 -27.87 -26.11
C GLY A 379 19.49 -28.16 -25.75
N LEU A 380 18.56 -27.26 -26.14
CA LEU A 380 17.35 -27.52 -26.95
C LEU A 380 16.27 -26.42 -26.81
N SER A 381 15.86 -25.96 -27.99
CA SER A 381 14.59 -25.36 -28.45
C SER A 381 13.46 -24.93 -27.50
N SER A 382 12.96 -23.74 -27.84
CA SER A 382 11.54 -23.36 -28.08
C SER A 382 10.60 -23.00 -26.93
N ASN A 383 9.93 -21.86 -27.16
CA ASN A 383 8.58 -21.48 -26.76
C ASN A 383 8.23 -21.53 -25.27
N PHE A 384 8.21 -20.41 -24.54
CA PHE A 384 7.25 -20.26 -23.45
C PHE A 384 6.76 -18.83 -23.24
N SER A 385 5.44 -18.77 -23.08
CA SER A 385 4.54 -17.63 -22.93
C SER A 385 4.72 -16.85 -21.62
N GLU A 386 5.00 -15.56 -21.72
CA GLU A 386 5.06 -14.64 -20.57
C GLU A 386 3.66 -14.12 -20.20
N TRP A 387 3.32 -14.23 -18.92
CA TRP A 387 2.21 -13.58 -18.26
C TRP A 387 2.81 -12.67 -17.17
N TYR A 388 2.47 -11.39 -17.19
CA TYR A 388 2.68 -10.47 -16.08
C TYR A 388 1.40 -10.48 -15.24
N VAL A 389 1.51 -10.56 -13.92
CA VAL A 389 0.37 -10.57 -12.97
C VAL A 389 0.49 -9.32 -12.10
#